data_AF-A0A958E5G3-F1
#
_entry.id   AF-A0A958E5G3-F1
#
_cell.length_a   1.000
_cell.length_b   1.000
_cell.length_c   1.000
_cell.angle_alpha   90.00
_cell.angle_beta   90.00
_cell.angle_gamma   90.00
#
_symmetry.space_group_name_H-M   'P 1'
#
loop_
_entity.id
_entity.type
_entity.pdbx_description
1 polymer ?
#
loop_
_entity_poly.entity_id
_entity_poly.type
_entity_poly.pdbx_seq_one_letter_code
_entity_poly.pdbx_strand_id
1 'polypeptide(L)'
;MSNSATITPKQEPAVANQNTWLLIAGLAAFKLLLHLLTNTNYEFHRDELLYWALSNHLDWGYFSVPPASAGWLAALRPLIGDSVFAVRLLPALFGAASVVI
;
A
#
# COMPACT_ATOMS: atom_id res chain seq x y z
N MET A 1 46.11 22.72 -31.33
CA MET A 1 44.73 23.17 -31.01
C MET A 1 43.83 21.96 -31.16
N SER A 2 43.74 21.16 -30.08
CA SER A 2 42.58 21.07 -29.18
C SER A 2 41.34 20.54 -29.87
N ASN A 3 40.93 19.31 -29.52
CA ASN A 3 39.67 19.05 -28.81
C ASN A 3 39.52 17.55 -28.55
N SER A 4 40.14 17.07 -27.46
CA SER A 4 39.77 15.79 -26.85
C SER A 4 38.49 16.01 -26.06
N ALA A 5 37.34 15.95 -26.74
CA ALA A 5 36.05 15.92 -26.08
C ALA A 5 35.92 14.55 -25.39
N THR A 6 36.24 14.51 -24.11
CA THR A 6 35.95 13.38 -23.22
C THR A 6 34.45 13.15 -23.26
N ILE A 7 34.03 12.13 -24.01
CA ILE A 7 32.65 11.68 -24.07
C ILE A 7 32.37 11.03 -22.71
N THR A 8 31.75 11.76 -21.79
CA THR A 8 31.21 11.16 -20.57
C THR A 8 30.19 10.10 -20.99
N PRO A 9 30.29 8.85 -20.49
CA PRO A 9 29.31 7.84 -20.81
C PRO A 9 27.95 8.31 -20.29
N LYS A 10 27.03 8.54 -21.22
CA LYS A 10 25.62 8.78 -20.95
C LYS A 10 25.11 7.57 -20.17
N GLN A 11 24.78 7.74 -18.89
CA GLN A 11 24.16 6.67 -18.10
C GLN A 11 22.87 6.26 -18.81
N GLU A 12 22.91 5.09 -19.45
CA GLU A 12 21.72 4.45 -20.01
C GLU A 12 20.79 4.09 -18.85
N PRO A 13 19.47 4.34 -18.95
CA PRO A 13 18.55 3.90 -17.91
C PRO A 13 18.72 2.39 -17.78
N ALA A 14 19.00 1.90 -16.56
CA ALA A 14 19.14 0.49 -16.29
C ALA A 14 17.81 -0.20 -16.64
N VAL A 15 17.75 -0.80 -17.83
CA VAL A 15 16.56 -1.51 -18.30
C VAL A 15 16.42 -2.73 -17.41
N ALA A 16 15.40 -2.73 -16.55
CA ALA A 16 15.13 -3.83 -15.64
C ALA A 16 14.97 -5.12 -16.45
N ASN A 17 15.89 -6.06 -16.25
CA ASN A 17 15.83 -7.35 -16.93
C ASN A 17 14.69 -8.21 -16.34
N GLN A 18 14.34 -9.29 -17.02
CA GLN A 18 13.25 -10.18 -16.57
C GLN A 18 13.49 -10.73 -15.15
N ASN A 19 14.74 -10.95 -14.77
CA ASN A 19 15.10 -11.42 -13.42
C ASN A 19 14.83 -10.34 -12.37
N THR A 20 15.06 -9.06 -12.68
CA THR A 20 14.73 -7.93 -11.80
C THR A 20 13.24 -7.87 -11.52
N TRP A 21 12.39 -8.06 -12.55
CA TRP A 21 10.93 -8.09 -12.36
C TRP A 21 10.47 -9.28 -11.53
N LEU A 22 11.08 -10.46 -11.73
CA LEU A 22 10.80 -11.64 -10.90
C LEU A 22 11.19 -11.42 -9.43
N LEU A 23 12.32 -10.74 -9.18
CA LEU A 23 12.74 -10.40 -7.82
C LEU A 23 11.79 -9.39 -7.16
N ILE A 24 11.36 -8.36 -7.89
CA ILE A 24 10.39 -7.37 -7.41
C ILE A 24 9.05 -8.04 -7.07
N ALA A 25 8.55 -8.90 -7.98
CA ALA A 25 7.33 -9.66 -7.74
C ALA A 25 7.46 -10.62 -6.54
N GLY A 26 8.61 -11.28 -6.39
CA GLY A 26 8.91 -12.14 -5.24
C GLY A 26 8.91 -11.38 -3.91
N LEU A 27 9.52 -10.19 -3.88
CA LEU A 27 9.52 -9.29 -2.72
C LEU A 27 8.10 -8.79 -2.36
N ALA A 28 7.32 -8.39 -3.36
CA ALA A 28 5.94 -7.97 -3.17
C ALA A 28 5.07 -9.11 -2.60
N ALA A 29 5.20 -10.32 -3.15
CA ALA A 29 4.50 -11.50 -2.68
C ALA A 29 4.92 -11.90 -1.26
N PHE A 30 6.22 -11.85 -0.95
CA PHE A 30 6.75 -12.13 0.38
C PHE A 30 6.20 -11.13 1.42
N LYS A 31 6.21 -9.83 1.10
CA LYS A 31 5.61 -8.79 1.95
C LYS A 31 4.12 -9.06 2.21
N LEU A 32 3.37 -9.40 1.16
CA LEU A 32 1.94 -9.69 1.25
C LEU A 32 1.67 -10.92 2.13
N LEU A 33 2.42 -12.01 1.94
CA LEU A 33 2.31 -13.22 2.76
C LEU A 33 2.59 -12.94 4.23
N LEU A 34 3.64 -12.17 4.53
CA LEU A 34 3.93 -11.78 5.91
C LEU A 34 2.78 -11.00 6.54
N HIS A 35 2.17 -10.06 5.80
CA HIS A 35 1.00 -9.33 6.29
C HIS A 35 -0.18 -10.25 6.54
N LEU A 36 -0.46 -11.20 5.63
CA LEU A 36 -1.55 -12.17 5.77
C LEU A 36 -1.35 -13.12 6.97
N LEU A 37 -0.13 -13.61 7.17
CA LEU A 37 0.24 -14.55 8.26
C LEU A 37 0.20 -13.88 9.64
N THR A 38 0.63 -12.63 9.72
CA THR A 38 0.65 -11.88 10.99
C THR A 38 -0.69 -11.21 11.32
N ASN A 39 -1.57 -11.08 10.32
CA ASN A 39 -2.80 -10.29 10.39
C ASN A 39 -3.76 -10.67 11.53
N THR A 40 -3.84 -11.97 11.84
CA THR A 40 -4.84 -12.53 12.77
C THR A 40 -4.36 -12.56 14.22
N ASN A 41 -3.08 -12.23 14.48
CA ASN A 41 -2.51 -12.32 15.82
C ASN A 41 -2.77 -11.07 16.67
N TYR A 42 -3.33 -10.01 16.07
CA TYR A 42 -3.56 -8.73 16.74
C TYR A 42 -5.01 -8.30 16.58
N GLU A 43 -5.60 -7.83 17.67
CA GLU A 43 -6.91 -7.18 17.70
C GLU A 43 -6.89 -5.84 16.93
N PHE A 44 -8.05 -5.18 16.85
CA PHE A 44 -8.16 -3.89 16.17
C PHE A 44 -7.23 -2.84 16.79
N HIS A 45 -6.46 -2.17 15.93
CA HIS A 45 -5.66 -1.01 16.36
C HIS A 45 -6.57 0.19 16.63
N ARG A 46 -6.12 1.09 17.50
CA ARG A 46 -6.86 2.31 17.87
C ARG A 46 -7.30 3.14 16.66
N ASP A 47 -6.44 3.24 15.66
CA ASP A 47 -6.74 3.99 14.45
C ASP A 47 -7.79 3.27 13.59
N GLU A 48 -7.76 1.93 13.54
CA GLU A 48 -8.77 1.13 12.83
C GLU A 48 -10.15 1.29 13.48
N LEU A 49 -10.21 1.31 14.81
CA LEU A 49 -11.44 1.59 15.56
C LEU A 49 -11.92 3.04 15.36
N LEU A 50 -11.00 4.00 15.21
CA LEU A 50 -11.35 5.39 14.90
C LEU A 50 -12.06 5.46 13.55
N TYR A 51 -11.45 4.93 12.49
CA TYR A 51 -12.09 4.89 11.17
C TYR A 51 -13.38 4.06 11.19
N TRP A 52 -13.44 3.03 12.07
CA TRP A 52 -14.65 2.25 12.27
C TRP A 52 -15.80 3.11 12.84
N ALA A 53 -15.56 3.83 13.93
CA ALA A 53 -16.55 4.73 14.50
C ALA A 53 -16.98 5.81 13.49
N LEU A 54 -16.02 6.30 12.70
CA LEU A 54 -16.22 7.36 11.72
C LEU A 54 -17.09 6.94 10.54
N SER A 55 -16.85 5.74 10.02
CA SER A 55 -17.63 5.20 8.90
C SER A 55 -19.08 4.92 9.26
N ASN A 56 -19.41 4.77 10.55
CA ASN A 56 -20.80 4.69 11.03
C ASN A 56 -21.49 6.06 11.14
N HIS A 57 -20.73 7.15 11.26
CA HIS A 57 -21.26 8.48 11.54
C HIS A 57 -20.77 9.52 10.53
N LEU A 58 -20.78 9.16 9.23
CA LEU A 58 -20.17 9.95 8.17
C LEU A 58 -20.55 11.43 8.23
N ASP A 59 -19.56 12.26 8.51
CA ASP A 59 -19.68 13.71 8.55
C ASP A 59 -18.52 14.34 7.77
N TRP A 60 -18.71 15.55 7.26
CA TRP A 60 -17.77 16.20 6.33
C TRP A 60 -16.73 17.07 7.05
N GLY A 61 -16.74 17.09 8.39
CA GLY A 61 -15.98 18.03 9.22
C GLY A 61 -15.19 17.39 10.37
N TYR A 62 -14.63 16.20 10.21
CA TYR A 62 -13.83 15.60 11.28
C TYR A 62 -12.51 16.33 11.50
N PHE A 63 -12.22 16.62 12.77
CA PHE A 63 -11.04 17.39 13.17
C PHE A 63 -9.71 16.64 12.94
N SER A 64 -9.74 15.31 12.98
CA SER A 64 -8.55 14.46 13.03
C SER A 64 -8.24 13.71 11.74
N VAL A 65 -9.21 13.46 10.87
CA VAL A 65 -9.02 12.70 9.63
C VAL A 65 -9.92 13.22 8.49
N PRO A 66 -9.46 13.24 7.24
CA PRO A 66 -10.28 13.69 6.12
C PRO A 66 -11.54 12.81 5.94
N PRO A 67 -12.72 13.38 5.69
CA PRO A 67 -13.98 12.62 5.55
C PRO A 67 -13.93 11.59 4.42
N ALA A 68 -13.09 11.82 3.40
CA ALA A 68 -12.86 10.89 2.31
C ALA A 68 -12.35 9.51 2.78
N SER A 69 -11.51 9.46 3.83
CA SER A 69 -11.00 8.20 4.38
C SER A 69 -12.08 7.38 5.08
N ALA A 70 -12.95 8.05 5.84
CA ALA A 70 -14.13 7.47 6.47
C ALA A 70 -15.12 6.96 5.42
N GLY A 71 -15.37 7.76 4.39
CA GLY A 71 -16.29 7.42 3.30
C GLY A 71 -15.82 6.23 2.49
N TRP A 72 -14.52 6.14 2.20
CA TRP A 72 -13.93 4.96 1.58
C TRP A 72 -14.14 3.70 2.42
N LEU A 73 -13.89 3.77 3.72
CA LEU A 73 -14.11 2.62 4.60
C LEU A 73 -15.60 2.25 4.71
N ALA A 74 -16.49 3.24 4.78
CA ALA A 74 -17.95 3.02 4.82
C ALA A 74 -18.46 2.33 3.54
N ALA A 75 -17.92 2.69 2.37
CA ALA A 75 -18.27 2.06 1.10
C ALA A 75 -17.72 0.63 0.99
N LEU A 76 -16.53 0.37 1.53
CA LEU A 76 -15.86 -0.93 1.44
C LEU A 76 -16.33 -1.96 2.45
N ARG A 77 -16.72 -1.53 3.65
CA ARG A 77 -17.22 -2.43 4.71
C ARG A 77 -18.30 -3.42 4.27
N PRO A 78 -19.40 -3.01 3.61
CA PRO A 78 -20.42 -3.97 3.19
C PRO A 78 -19.90 -5.00 2.19
N LEU A 79 -18.79 -4.73 1.49
CA LEU A 79 -18.19 -5.66 0.53
C LEU A 79 -17.20 -6.64 1.18
N ILE A 80 -16.42 -6.17 2.16
CA ILE A 80 -15.27 -6.92 2.70
C ILE A 80 -15.58 -7.51 4.08
N GLY A 81 -16.58 -6.97 4.77
CA GLY A 81 -17.04 -7.40 6.09
C GLY A 81 -16.27 -6.77 7.25
N ASP A 82 -16.65 -7.18 8.46
CA ASP A 82 -16.23 -6.53 9.71
C ASP A 82 -15.03 -7.21 10.41
N SER A 83 -14.38 -8.15 9.72
CA SER A 83 -13.23 -8.86 10.27
C SER A 83 -11.97 -7.98 10.26
N VAL A 84 -11.13 -8.10 11.29
CA VAL A 84 -9.78 -7.50 11.33
C VAL A 84 -8.97 -7.90 10.09
N PHE A 85 -9.16 -9.15 9.63
CA PHE A 85 -8.49 -9.64 8.43
C PHE A 85 -8.91 -8.86 7.18
N ALA A 86 -10.20 -8.63 7.03
CA ALA A 86 -10.82 -7.92 5.92
C ALA A 86 -10.32 -6.46 5.82
N VAL A 87 -10.32 -5.75 6.94
CA VAL A 87 -9.90 -4.34 6.99
C VAL A 87 -8.43 -4.16 6.61
N ARG A 88 -7.57 -5.12 6.97
CA ARG A 88 -6.12 -5.06 6.69
C ARG A 88 -5.72 -5.66 5.33
N LEU A 89 -6.60 -6.42 4.69
CA LEU A 89 -6.34 -7.03 3.38
C LEU A 89 -6.09 -5.98 2.28
N LEU A 90 -6.91 -4.93 2.24
CA LEU A 90 -6.74 -3.86 1.25
C LEU A 90 -5.45 -3.05 1.45
N PRO A 91 -5.12 -2.55 2.66
CA PRO A 91 -3.81 -1.94 2.92
C PRO A 91 -2.63 -2.84 2.55
N ALA A 92 -2.72 -4.14 2.84
CA ALA A 92 -1.67 -5.10 2.49
C ALA A 92 -1.53 -5.24 0.97
N LEU A 93 -2.65 -5.26 0.23
CA LEU A 93 -2.65 -5.32 -1.23
C LEU A 93 -2.07 -4.05 -1.87
N PHE A 94 -2.52 -2.87 -1.44
CA PHE A 94 -1.96 -1.59 -1.90
C PHE A 94 -0.47 -1.47 -1.56
N GLY A 95 -0.07 -1.93 -0.38
CA GLY A 95 1.33 -1.97 0.03
C GLY A 95 2.17 -2.95 -0.79
N ALA A 96 1.60 -4.06 -1.28
CA ALA A 96 2.29 -4.96 -2.20
C ALA A 96 2.39 -4.35 -3.61
N ALA A 97 1.32 -3.72 -4.09
CA ALA A 97 1.29 -3.04 -5.39
C ALA A 97 2.30 -1.89 -5.47
N SER A 98 2.51 -1.14 -4.37
CA SER A 98 3.48 -0.04 -4.31
C SER A 98 4.95 -0.49 -4.44
N VAL A 99 5.23 -1.80 -4.38
CA VAL A 99 6.59 -2.32 -4.61
C VAL A 99 6.85 -2.52 -6.10
N VAL A 100 5.79 -2.62 -6.90
CA VAL A 100 5.85 -2.93 -8.34
C VAL A 100 5.77 -1.66 -9.20
N ILE A 101 5.10 -0.61 -8.70
CA ILE A 101 4.89 0.70 -9.36
C ILE A 101 6.00 1.66 -8.95
#